data_AF-A0A075FK45-F1
#
_entry.id   AF-A0A075FK45-F1
#
_cell.length_a   1.000
_cell.length_b   1.000
_cell.length_c   1.000
_cell.angle_alpha   90.00
_cell.angle_beta   90.00
_cell.angle_gamma   90.00
#
_symmetry.space_group_name_H-M   'P 1'
#
loop_
_entity.id
_entity.type
_entity.pdbx_description
1 polymer ?
#
loop_
_entity_poly.entity_id
_entity_poly.type
_entity_poly.pdbx_seq_one_letter_code
_entity_poly.pdbx_strand_id
1 'polypeptide(L)' 'MLDKLVAKKIIRVYPDLLEANNQTVAQFEHTITPTENGAVILTKI' A
#
# COMPACT_ATOMS: atom_id res chain seq x y z
N MET A 1 -14.26 14.84 14.74
CA MET A 1 -13.23 14.28 15.65
C MET A 1 -12.01 13.81 14.87
N LEU A 2 -12.21 13.05 13.79
CA LEU A 2 -11.15 12.64 12.86
C LEU A 2 -10.29 13.81 12.34
N ASP A 3 -10.90 14.89 11.85
CA ASP A 3 -10.15 16.06 11.32
C ASP A 3 -9.22 16.69 12.36
N LYS A 4 -9.62 16.70 13.63
CA LYS A 4 -8.79 17.19 14.73
C LYS A 4 -7.56 16.30 14.96
N LEU A 5 -7.71 14.98 14.78
CA LEU A 5 -6.61 14.02 14.92
C LEU A 5 -5.66 14.07 13.71
N VAL A 6 -6.20 14.26 12.52
CA VAL A 6 -5.43 14.49 11.29
C VAL A 6 -4.65 15.80 11.38
N ALA A 7 -5.29 16.89 11.80
CA ALA A 7 -4.64 18.19 12.01
C ALA A 7 -3.51 18.11 13.06
N LYS A 8 -3.66 17.23 14.07
CA LYS A 8 -2.63 16.95 15.08
C LYS A 8 -1.56 15.95 14.64
N LYS A 9 -1.62 15.44 13.40
CA LYS A 9 -0.72 14.41 12.86
C LYS A 9 -0.70 13.10 13.67
N ILE A 10 -1.77 12.82 14.41
CA ILE A 10 -1.95 11.55 15.14
C ILE A 10 -2.40 10.46 14.17
N ILE A 11 -3.22 10.82 13.19
CA ILE A 11 -3.69 9.94 12.12
C ILE A 11 -3.21 10.52 10.79
N ARG A 12 -2.62 9.67 9.95
CA ARG A 12 -2.33 9.99 8.55
C ARG A 12 -3.40 9.38 7.67
N VAL A 13 -4.01 10.23 6.85
CA VAL A 13 -4.93 9.80 5.78
C VAL A 13 -4.15 9.70 4.48
N TYR A 14 -4.48 8.70 3.67
CA TYR A 14 -3.97 8.53 2.31
C TYR A 14 -5.15 8.70 1.36
N PRO A 15 -5.06 9.57 0.34
CA PRO A 15 -6.13 9.74 -0.63
C PRO A 15 -6.23 8.50 -1.53
N ASP A 16 -7.39 8.32 -2.15
CA ASP A 16 -7.56 7.32 -3.20
C ASP A 16 -6.61 7.63 -4.37
N LEU A 17 -5.88 6.61 -4.82
CA LEU A 17 -5.04 6.68 -6.00
C LEU A 17 -5.88 6.26 -7.21
N LEU A 18 -6.27 7.24 -8.01
CA LEU A 18 -7.05 7.02 -9.23
C LEU A 18 -6.13 6.98 -10.45
N GLU A 19 -6.49 6.17 -11.43
CA GLU A 19 -5.83 6.16 -12.73
C GLU A 19 -6.05 7.50 -13.45
N ALA A 20 -5.09 7.90 -14.29
CA ALA A 20 -5.17 9.11 -15.07
C ALA A 20 -5.59 8.80 -16.51
N ASN A 21 -6.41 9.67 -17.08
CA ASN A 21 -6.77 9.67 -18.50
C ASN A 21 -7.59 8.44 -18.96
N ASN A 22 -8.44 7.87 -18.10
CA ASN A 22 -9.34 6.75 -18.42
C ASN A 22 -8.60 5.48 -18.88
N GLN A 23 -7.38 5.28 -18.40
CA GLN A 23 -6.53 4.14 -18.70
C GLN A 23 -6.81 2.98 -17.74
N THR A 24 -6.88 1.76 -18.31
CA THR A 24 -6.98 0.56 -17.49
C THR A 24 -5.68 0.29 -16.74
N VAL A 25 -5.78 0.06 -15.42
CA VAL A 25 -4.66 -0.34 -14.55
C VAL A 25 -4.88 -1.76 -14.03
N ALA A 26 -3.78 -2.50 -13.85
CA ALA A 26 -3.78 -3.82 -13.23
C ALA A 26 -2.65 -3.88 -12.19
N GLN A 27 -2.87 -4.61 -11.09
CA GLN A 27 -1.91 -4.76 -10.01
C GLN A 27 -1.85 -6.20 -9.52
N PHE A 28 -0.64 -6.66 -9.20
CA PHE A 28 -0.37 -7.89 -8.46
C PHE A 28 0.49 -7.53 -7.25
N GLU A 29 0.27 -8.20 -6.12
CA GLU A 29 1.02 -7.94 -4.89
C GLU A 29 1.43 -9.25 -4.21
N HIS A 30 2.70 -9.33 -3.80
CA HIS A 30 3.19 -10.37 -2.92
C HIS A 30 3.98 -9.78 -1.75
N THR A 31 3.85 -10.39 -0.57
CA THR A 31 4.73 -10.10 0.56
C THR A 31 5.92 -11.04 0.53
N ILE A 32 7.13 -10.50 0.64
CA ILE A 32 8.37 -11.28 0.66
C ILE A 32 9.17 -11.03 1.94
N THR A 33 9.88 -12.05 2.40
CA THR A 33 10.88 -11.93 3.46
C THR A 33 12.26 -12.29 2.91
N PRO A 34 13.22 -11.35 2.88
CA PRO A 34 14.60 -11.64 2.55
C PRO A 34 15.22 -12.63 3.54
N THR A 35 16.07 -13.53 3.05
CA THR A 35 16.86 -14.48 3.85
C THR A 35 18.32 -14.38 3.45
N GLU A 36 19.21 -14.99 4.23
CA GLU A 36 20.65 -15.01 3.92
C GLU A 36 20.96 -15.59 2.52
N ASN A 37 20.11 -16.49 2.02
CA ASN A 37 20.30 -17.21 0.76
C ASN A 37 19.27 -16.85 -0.32
N GLY A 38 18.42 -15.84 -0.12
CA GLY A 38 17.41 -15.45 -1.11
C GLY A 38 16.20 -14.72 -0.52
N ALA A 39 15.00 -15.09 -0.96
CA ALA A 39 13.75 -14.54 -0.43
C ALA A 39 12.66 -15.61 -0.39
N VAL A 40 11.82 -15.56 0.64
CA VAL A 40 10.61 -16.38 0.76
C VAL A 40 9.41 -15.53 0.36
N ILE A 41 8.61 -16.02 -0.59
CA ILE A 41 7.32 -15.42 -0.94
C ILE A 41 6.28 -15.92 0.07
N LEU A 42 5.80 -15.03 0.93
CA LEU A 42 4.87 -15.35 2.01
C LEU A 42 3.44 -15.55 1.52
N THR A 43 3.04 -14.82 0.46
CA THR A 43 1.67 -14.84 -0.05
C THR A 43 1.53 -15.57 -1.38
N LYS A 44 2.41 -16.55 -1.66
CA LYS A 44 2.24 -17.42 -2.82
C LYS A 44 0.95 -18.24 -2.66
N ILE A 45 0.06 -18.19 -3.66
CA ILE A 45 -1.14 -19.04 -3.76
C ILE A 45 -0.72 -20.36 -4.43
#